data_AF-A0A6I5RQ96-F1
#
_entry.id   AF-A0A6I5RQ96-F1
#
_cell.length_a   1.000
_cell.length_b   1.000
_cell.length_c   1.000
_cell.angle_alpha   90.00
_cell.angle_beta   90.00
_cell.angle_gamma   90.00
#
_symmetry.space_group_name_H-M   'P 1'
#
loop_
_entity.id
_entity.type
_entity.pdbx_description
1 polymer ?
#
loop_
_entity_poly.entity_id
_entity_poly.type
_entity_poly.pdbx_seq_one_letter_code
_entity_poly.pdbx_strand_id
1 'polypeptide(L)'
;MSVTLPPLHITCDFDSGNIVVLDASEPSQVRLAIRPDTRSDHFQWFHFKASGLTPGHTHRFTLENAGQSSYNQAWDGYQAVASYDQQNWFRVPTQFDGKALHFQLDAREQQAWFAYFEPYSRARHNQLIERAVSLPGVELLATGR
;
A
#
# COMPACT_ATOMS: atom_id res chain seq x y z
N MET A 1 1.40 28.89 -14.32
CA MET A 1 1.61 29.10 -12.87
C MET A 1 2.01 27.75 -12.29
N SER A 2 3.18 27.63 -11.67
CA SER A 2 3.57 26.39 -10.98
C SER A 2 2.75 26.30 -9.69
N VAL A 3 1.84 25.34 -9.61
CA VAL A 3 1.10 25.08 -8.37
C VAL A 3 2.06 24.37 -7.43
N THR A 4 2.46 25.03 -6.35
CA THR A 4 3.23 24.37 -5.28
C THR A 4 2.29 23.43 -4.54
N LEU A 5 2.51 22.14 -4.66
CA LEU A 5 1.76 21.13 -3.92
C LEU A 5 2.17 21.15 -2.43
N PRO A 6 1.22 20.98 -1.50
CA PRO A 6 1.56 20.85 -0.08
C PRO A 6 2.34 19.56 0.18
N PRO A 7 3.25 19.53 1.18
CA PRO A 7 3.98 18.32 1.57
C PRO A 7 3.03 17.14 1.85
N LEU A 8 3.41 15.95 1.42
CA LEU A 8 2.63 14.74 1.72
C LEU A 8 3.06 14.14 3.06
N HIS A 9 2.08 13.62 3.78
CA HIS A 9 2.33 12.85 5.01
C HIS A 9 2.07 11.38 4.74
N ILE A 10 3.11 10.55 4.90
CA ILE A 10 3.07 9.11 4.66
C ILE A 10 3.13 8.36 5.99
N THR A 11 2.16 7.47 6.24
CA THR A 11 2.15 6.63 7.45
C THR A 11 1.86 5.17 7.13
N CYS A 12 2.32 4.28 8.00
CA CYS A 12 1.98 2.86 7.96
C CYS A 12 1.79 2.25 9.36
N ASP A 13 1.51 3.07 10.38
CA ASP A 13 1.26 2.58 11.74
C ASP A 13 -0.20 2.10 11.88
N PHE A 14 -0.48 0.98 11.22
CA PHE A 14 -1.77 0.30 11.20
C PHE A 14 -1.59 -1.16 10.76
N ASP A 15 -2.64 -1.96 10.86
CA ASP A 15 -2.63 -3.38 10.49
C ASP A 15 -2.10 -3.59 9.06
N SER A 16 -1.18 -4.55 8.89
CA SER A 16 -0.43 -4.84 7.66
C SER A 16 0.45 -3.71 7.10
N GLY A 17 0.58 -2.57 7.79
CA GLY A 17 1.33 -1.42 7.32
C GLY A 17 2.83 -1.70 7.12
N ASN A 18 3.33 -1.41 5.93
CA ASN A 18 4.74 -1.55 5.58
C ASN A 18 5.16 -0.47 4.57
N ILE A 19 5.98 0.47 5.03
CA ILE A 19 6.76 1.38 4.20
C ILE A 19 7.90 2.00 5.03
N VAL A 20 8.90 2.55 4.34
CA VAL A 20 9.90 3.48 4.86
C VAL A 20 9.88 4.73 3.99
N VAL A 21 9.79 5.91 4.61
CA VAL A 21 9.85 7.19 3.89
C VAL A 21 11.31 7.60 3.76
N LEU A 22 11.80 7.70 2.52
CA LEU A 22 13.14 8.21 2.24
C LEU A 22 13.11 9.73 2.04
N ASP A 23 12.15 10.21 1.25
CA ASP A 23 11.91 11.63 1.01
C ASP A 23 10.45 11.86 0.57
N ALA A 24 9.76 12.81 1.21
CA ALA A 24 8.41 13.23 0.85
C ALA A 24 8.29 14.76 0.78
N SER A 25 9.43 15.47 0.70
CA SER A 25 9.47 16.93 0.64
C SER A 25 8.95 17.50 -0.68
N GLU A 26 9.10 16.73 -1.78
CA GLU A 26 8.57 17.05 -3.11
C GLU A 26 7.34 16.15 -3.41
N PRO A 27 6.10 16.68 -3.34
CA PRO A 27 4.87 15.90 -3.54
C PRO A 27 4.71 15.29 -4.92
N SER A 28 5.44 15.81 -5.92
CA SER A 28 5.48 15.27 -7.27
C SER A 28 6.49 14.12 -7.44
N GLN A 29 7.33 13.84 -6.43
CA GLN A 29 8.38 12.83 -6.47
C GLN A 29 8.65 12.21 -5.09
N VAL A 30 7.66 11.50 -4.55
CA VAL A 30 7.80 10.82 -3.25
C VAL A 30 8.71 9.60 -3.40
N ARG A 31 9.72 9.48 -2.54
CA ARG A 31 10.71 8.39 -2.53
C ARG A 31 10.53 7.55 -1.28
N LEU A 32 10.37 6.26 -1.48
CA LEU A 32 10.01 5.28 -0.46
C LEU A 32 10.89 4.03 -0.59
N ALA A 33 10.93 3.22 0.46
CA ALA A 33 11.47 1.87 0.43
C ALA A 33 10.53 0.89 1.14
N ILE A 34 10.57 -0.37 0.72
CA ILE A 34 9.85 -1.47 1.37
C ILE A 34 10.71 -1.98 2.53
N ARG A 35 10.11 -2.14 3.71
CA ARG A 35 10.81 -2.68 4.89
C ARG A 35 10.90 -4.20 4.80
N PRO A 36 12.04 -4.82 5.18
CA PRO A 36 12.14 -6.25 5.44
C PRO A 36 11.11 -6.76 6.44
N ASP A 37 10.74 -8.03 6.29
CA ASP A 37 9.94 -8.74 7.27
C ASP A 37 10.65 -8.75 8.62
N THR A 38 9.89 -8.77 9.72
CA THR A 38 10.42 -8.54 11.08
C THR A 38 11.58 -9.46 11.49
N ARG A 39 11.71 -10.64 10.86
CA ARG A 39 12.74 -11.64 11.17
C ARG A 39 13.30 -12.32 9.91
N SER A 40 13.33 -11.62 8.79
CA SER A 40 13.87 -12.12 7.53
C SER A 40 14.30 -10.97 6.63
N ASP A 41 15.29 -11.22 5.77
CA ASP A 41 15.68 -10.26 4.74
C ASP A 41 14.67 -10.17 3.59
N HIS A 42 13.63 -11.02 3.59
CA HIS A 42 12.57 -10.97 2.59
C HIS A 42 11.76 -9.67 2.68
N PHE A 43 11.43 -9.12 1.52
CA PHE A 43 10.44 -8.06 1.38
C PHE A 43 9.80 -8.09 -0.01
N GLN A 44 8.54 -7.68 -0.07
CA GLN A 44 7.77 -7.48 -1.31
C GLN A 44 6.51 -6.68 -0.99
N TRP A 45 5.88 -7.02 0.14
CA TRP A 45 4.65 -6.38 0.61
C TRP A 45 4.89 -4.93 1.04
N PHE A 46 4.08 -4.02 0.51
CA PHE A 46 3.96 -2.66 1.00
C PHE A 46 2.49 -2.34 1.28
N HIS A 47 2.24 -1.49 2.27
CA HIS A 47 0.94 -0.91 2.54
C HIS A 47 1.12 0.38 3.34
N PHE A 48 0.68 1.51 2.79
CA PHE A 48 0.81 2.82 3.44
C PHE A 48 -0.36 3.74 3.10
N LYS A 49 -0.53 4.78 3.91
CA LYS A 49 -1.47 5.88 3.70
C LYS A 49 -0.70 7.11 3.30
N ALA A 50 -1.12 7.77 2.23
CA ALA A 50 -0.72 9.14 1.89
C ALA A 50 -1.84 10.11 2.28
N SER A 51 -1.49 11.20 2.95
CA SER A 51 -2.40 12.31 3.28
C SER A 51 -1.82 13.63 2.76
N GLY A 52 -2.69 14.60 2.47
CA GLY A 52 -2.29 15.87 1.85
C GLY A 52 -2.27 15.82 0.32
N LEU A 53 -2.87 14.78 -0.28
CA LEU A 53 -3.06 14.72 -1.73
C LEU A 53 -3.93 15.90 -2.18
N THR A 54 -3.63 16.45 -3.35
CA THR A 54 -4.39 17.57 -3.91
C THR A 54 -5.31 17.06 -5.01
N PRO A 55 -6.65 17.10 -4.82
CA PRO A 55 -7.58 16.69 -5.85
C PRO A 55 -7.32 17.40 -7.19
N GLY A 56 -7.40 16.65 -8.29
CA GLY A 56 -7.12 17.12 -9.64
C GLY A 56 -5.63 17.18 -10.01
N HIS A 57 -4.73 16.77 -9.12
CA HIS A 57 -3.28 16.71 -9.40
C HIS A 57 -2.76 15.27 -9.40
N THR A 58 -1.74 15.01 -10.21
CA THR A 58 -1.03 13.74 -10.24
C THR A 58 0.08 13.73 -9.19
N HIS A 59 0.06 12.73 -8.32
CA HIS A 59 1.14 12.45 -7.38
C HIS A 59 1.91 11.21 -7.81
N ARG A 60 3.24 11.21 -7.64
CA ARG A 60 4.11 10.11 -8.06
C ARG A 60 4.89 9.57 -6.87
N PHE A 61 5.06 8.26 -6.87
CA PHE A 61 5.72 7.50 -5.82
C PHE A 61 6.74 6.56 -6.45
N THR A 62 7.87 6.39 -5.76
CA THR A 62 8.92 5.46 -6.16
C THR A 62 9.32 4.57 -4.99
N LEU A 63 9.27 3.24 -5.18
CA LEU A 63 9.88 2.26 -4.28
C LEU A 63 11.30 1.97 -4.78
N GLU A 64 12.30 2.60 -4.16
CA GLU A 64 13.68 2.60 -4.68
C GLU A 64 14.35 1.23 -4.61
N ASN A 65 14.01 0.44 -3.60
CA ASN A 65 14.61 -0.88 -3.37
C ASN A 65 13.83 -2.02 -4.03
N ALA A 66 12.86 -1.75 -4.92
CA ALA A 66 12.02 -2.78 -5.53
C ALA A 66 12.83 -3.87 -6.26
N GLY A 67 13.90 -3.52 -6.96
CA GLY A 67 14.77 -4.46 -7.67
C GLY A 67 15.60 -5.38 -6.77
N GLN A 68 15.63 -5.10 -5.46
CA GLN A 68 16.29 -5.90 -4.43
C GLN A 68 15.30 -6.81 -3.68
N SER A 69 14.01 -6.76 -4.02
CA SER A 69 12.97 -7.52 -3.33
C SER A 69 13.08 -9.02 -3.61
N SER A 70 12.41 -9.83 -2.78
CA SER A 70 12.47 -11.30 -2.87
C SER A 70 12.10 -11.84 -4.24
N TYR A 71 11.19 -11.15 -4.94
CA TYR A 71 10.73 -11.49 -6.29
C TYR A 71 10.85 -10.28 -7.20
N ASN A 72 12.08 -9.83 -7.45
CA ASN A 72 12.36 -8.62 -8.23
C ASN A 72 11.86 -8.66 -9.69
N GLN A 73 11.77 -9.83 -10.32
CA GLN A 73 11.19 -9.99 -11.66
C GLN A 73 9.66 -9.94 -11.67
N ALA A 74 9.00 -10.06 -10.51
CA ALA A 74 7.54 -10.04 -10.44
C ALA A 74 6.95 -8.63 -10.56
N TRP A 75 7.80 -7.59 -10.62
CA TRP A 75 7.37 -6.21 -10.85
C TRP A 75 7.06 -5.92 -12.33
N ASP A 76 7.57 -6.73 -13.26
CA ASP A 76 7.27 -6.58 -14.68
C ASP A 76 5.78 -6.84 -14.96
N GLY A 77 5.08 -5.82 -15.46
CA GLY A 77 3.64 -5.87 -15.72
C GLY A 77 2.76 -5.76 -14.47
N TYR A 78 3.35 -5.64 -13.27
CA TYR A 78 2.61 -5.41 -12.04
C TYR A 78 2.04 -3.99 -11.98
N GLN A 79 0.86 -3.87 -11.35
CA GLN A 79 0.28 -2.56 -11.02
C GLN A 79 -0.11 -2.47 -9.55
N ALA A 80 0.35 -1.41 -8.85
CA ALA A 80 -0.03 -1.15 -7.47
C ALA A 80 -1.55 -0.99 -7.35
N VAL A 81 -2.10 -1.33 -6.18
CA VAL A 81 -3.50 -1.03 -5.87
C VAL A 81 -3.59 0.19 -4.95
N ALA A 82 -4.61 1.00 -5.15
CA ALA A 82 -4.94 2.12 -4.29
C ALA A 82 -6.41 2.06 -3.86
N SER A 83 -6.73 2.73 -2.76
CA SER A 83 -8.10 2.88 -2.25
C SER A 83 -8.25 4.20 -1.50
N TYR A 84 -9.44 4.80 -1.60
CA TYR A 84 -9.79 6.01 -0.83
C TYR A 84 -10.47 5.69 0.51
N ASP A 85 -11.02 4.48 0.65
CA ASP A 85 -11.91 4.08 1.77
C ASP A 85 -11.52 2.74 2.41
N GLN A 86 -10.45 2.10 1.94
CA GLN A 86 -9.99 0.75 2.29
C GLN A 86 -11.00 -0.37 1.99
N GLN A 87 -12.06 -0.08 1.23
CA GLN A 87 -13.11 -1.03 0.84
C GLN A 87 -13.09 -1.27 -0.67
N ASN A 88 -12.98 -0.20 -1.45
CA ASN A 88 -12.94 -0.22 -2.89
C ASN A 88 -11.50 -0.01 -3.37
N TRP A 89 -10.91 -1.05 -3.96
CA TRP A 89 -9.53 -1.04 -4.44
C TRP A 89 -9.47 -1.02 -5.96
N PHE A 90 -8.56 -0.22 -6.51
CA PHE A 90 -8.36 -0.06 -7.95
C PHE A 90 -6.87 -0.07 -8.28
N ARG A 91 -6.51 -0.49 -9.49
CA ARG A 91 -5.13 -0.45 -9.97
C ARG A 91 -4.73 0.97 -10.36
N VAL A 92 -3.47 1.33 -10.12
CA VAL A 92 -2.90 2.61 -10.56
C VAL A 92 -1.77 2.39 -11.57
N PRO A 93 -1.57 3.33 -12.53
CA PRO A 93 -0.48 3.23 -13.50
C PRO A 93 0.86 3.01 -12.79
N THR A 94 1.53 1.92 -13.17
CA THR A 94 2.77 1.46 -12.53
C THR A 94 3.77 1.01 -13.58
N GLN A 95 5.05 1.29 -13.36
CA GLN A 95 6.15 0.91 -14.22
C GLN A 95 7.34 0.46 -13.36
N PHE A 96 8.03 -0.58 -13.80
CA PHE A 96 9.29 -1.03 -13.23
C PHE A 96 10.41 -0.77 -14.24
N ASP A 97 11.49 -0.14 -13.81
CA ASP A 97 12.63 0.21 -14.68
C ASP A 97 13.80 -0.77 -14.57
N GLY A 98 13.61 -1.91 -13.89
CA GLY A 98 14.65 -2.88 -13.55
C GLY A 98 15.32 -2.62 -12.20
N LYS A 99 15.07 -1.47 -11.56
CA LYS A 99 15.66 -1.08 -10.26
C LYS A 99 14.60 -0.63 -9.26
N ALA A 100 13.70 0.24 -9.66
CA ALA A 100 12.69 0.85 -8.81
C ALA A 100 11.29 0.69 -9.41
N LEU A 101 10.28 0.62 -8.53
CA LEU A 101 8.89 0.61 -8.93
C LEU A 101 8.32 2.03 -8.84
N HIS A 102 7.79 2.52 -9.95
CA HIS A 102 7.18 3.84 -10.06
C HIS A 102 5.68 3.71 -10.25
N PHE A 103 4.90 4.46 -9.50
CA PHE A 103 3.45 4.53 -9.72
C PHE A 103 2.92 5.93 -9.46
N GLN A 104 1.77 6.24 -10.07
CA GLN A 104 1.14 7.56 -9.97
C GLN A 104 -0.35 7.47 -9.68
N LEU A 105 -0.87 8.46 -8.97
CA LEU A 105 -2.29 8.61 -8.71
C LEU A 105 -2.75 10.00 -9.16
N ASP A 106 -3.75 10.05 -10.03
CA ASP A 106 -4.52 11.25 -10.28
C ASP A 106 -5.52 11.41 -9.13
N ALA A 107 -5.18 12.25 -8.15
CA ALA A 107 -5.88 12.30 -6.88
C ALA A 107 -7.30 12.85 -7.04
N ARG A 108 -8.28 12.16 -6.44
CA ARG A 108 -9.68 12.61 -6.31
C ARG A 108 -10.03 13.05 -4.89
N GLU A 109 -9.27 12.56 -3.92
CA GLU A 109 -9.43 12.85 -2.50
C GLU A 109 -8.10 13.25 -1.87
N GLN A 110 -8.16 13.77 -0.64
CA GLN A 110 -7.00 14.29 0.09
C GLN A 110 -6.14 13.21 0.75
N GLN A 111 -6.62 11.97 0.75
CA GLN A 111 -5.90 10.82 1.29
C GLN A 111 -6.15 9.60 0.42
N ALA A 112 -5.20 8.68 0.37
CA ALA A 112 -5.38 7.37 -0.24
C ALA A 112 -4.46 6.35 0.44
N TRP A 113 -4.85 5.09 0.39
CA TRP A 113 -4.02 3.94 0.75
C TRP A 113 -3.48 3.31 -0.50
N PHE A 114 -2.23 2.86 -0.44
CA PHE A 114 -1.58 2.10 -1.49
C PHE A 114 -1.08 0.80 -0.91
N ALA A 115 -1.28 -0.30 -1.62
CA ALA A 115 -0.86 -1.62 -1.16
C ALA A 115 -0.37 -2.50 -2.31
N TYR A 116 0.36 -3.56 -1.96
CA TYR A 116 0.79 -4.57 -2.92
C TYR A 116 -0.40 -5.34 -3.52
N PHE A 117 -1.41 -5.61 -2.68
CA PHE A 117 -2.69 -6.24 -3.02
C PHE A 117 -3.79 -5.72 -2.07
N GLU A 118 -5.08 -5.98 -2.36
CA GLU A 118 -6.19 -5.63 -1.44
C GLU A 118 -5.95 -6.27 -0.06
N PRO A 119 -5.75 -5.49 1.02
CA PRO A 119 -5.49 -6.01 2.35
C PRO A 119 -6.74 -6.67 2.95
N TYR A 120 -6.54 -7.78 3.66
CA TYR A 120 -7.56 -8.40 4.49
C TYR A 120 -7.21 -8.21 5.96
N SER A 121 -7.79 -7.19 6.60
CA SER A 121 -7.44 -6.83 7.98
C SER A 121 -7.84 -7.89 9.00
N ARG A 122 -7.16 -7.89 10.13
CA ARG A 122 -7.50 -8.69 11.31
C ARG A 122 -8.90 -8.36 11.85
N ALA A 123 -9.31 -7.10 11.79
CA ALA A 123 -10.67 -6.70 12.16
C ALA A 123 -11.72 -7.35 11.24
N ARG A 124 -11.49 -7.34 9.91
CA ARG A 124 -12.36 -8.01 8.94
C ARG A 124 -12.37 -9.53 9.15
N HIS A 125 -11.24 -10.12 9.50
CA HIS A 125 -11.17 -11.54 9.85
C HIS A 125 -12.01 -11.86 11.09
N ASN A 126 -11.90 -11.07 12.17
CA ASN A 126 -12.68 -11.31 13.38
C ASN A 126 -14.19 -11.25 13.08
N GLN A 127 -14.62 -10.24 12.31
CA GLN A 127 -16.01 -10.13 11.83
C GLN A 127 -16.43 -11.30 10.92
N LEU A 128 -15.52 -11.86 10.11
CA LEU A 128 -15.79 -13.06 9.33
C LEU A 128 -16.05 -14.25 10.25
N ILE A 129 -15.20 -14.47 11.25
CA ILE A 129 -15.36 -15.58 12.20
C ILE A 129 -16.65 -15.44 12.99
N GLU A 130 -16.96 -14.24 13.51
CA GLU A 130 -18.21 -13.95 14.22
C GLU A 130 -19.45 -14.28 13.37
N ARG A 131 -19.46 -13.85 12.11
CA ARG A 131 -20.55 -14.19 11.18
C ARG A 131 -20.60 -15.70 10.92
N ALA A 132 -19.46 -16.34 10.67
CA ALA A 132 -19.41 -17.76 10.37
C ALA A 132 -19.97 -18.63 11.50
N VAL A 133 -19.58 -18.39 12.76
CA VAL A 133 -20.03 -19.20 13.91
C VAL A 133 -21.50 -18.95 14.28
N SER A 134 -22.12 -17.90 13.75
CA SER A 134 -23.57 -17.67 13.90
C SER A 134 -24.43 -18.48 12.91
N LEU A 135 -23.81 -19.12 11.92
CA LEU A 135 -24.52 -19.94 10.94
C LEU A 135 -24.83 -21.33 11.51
N PRO A 136 -26.03 -21.90 11.23
CA PRO A 136 -26.36 -23.26 11.64
C PRO A 136 -25.38 -24.28 11.07
N GLY A 137 -24.86 -25.17 11.92
CA GLY A 137 -23.95 -26.24 11.52
C GLY A 137 -22.49 -25.83 11.35
N VAL A 138 -22.13 -24.57 11.66
CA VAL A 138 -20.74 -24.12 11.71
C VAL A 138 -20.27 -24.03 13.15
N GLU A 139 -19.13 -24.65 13.45
CA GLU A 139 -18.50 -24.60 14.78
C GLU A 139 -17.04 -24.18 14.70
N LEU A 140 -16.57 -23.43 15.70
CA LEU A 140 -15.15 -23.19 15.90
C LEU A 140 -14.55 -24.40 16.63
N LEU A 141 -14.10 -25.39 15.87
CA LEU A 141 -13.64 -26.67 16.40
C LEU A 141 -12.39 -26.54 17.30
N ALA A 142 -11.43 -25.70 16.91
CA ALA A 142 -10.19 -25.50 17.64
C ALA A 142 -9.56 -24.13 17.31
N THR A 143 -8.68 -23.64 18.20
CA THR A 143 -7.82 -22.47 17.93
C THR A 143 -6.37 -22.80 18.24
N GLY A 144 -5.46 -22.44 17.32
CA GLY A 144 -4.02 -22.48 17.53
C GLY A 144 -3.49 -21.16 18.10
N ARG A 145 -2.24 -21.17 18.57
CA ARG A 145 -1.50 -19.97 18.97
C ARG A 145 -0.13 -19.95 18.34
#